data_AF-A0A3D3M1X9-F1
#
_entry.id   AF-A0A3D3M1X9-F1
#
_cell.length_a   1.000
_cell.length_b   1.000
_cell.length_c   1.000
_cell.angle_alpha   90.00
_cell.angle_beta   90.00
_cell.angle_gamma   90.00
#
_symmetry.space_group_name_H-M   'P 1'
#
loop_
_entity.id
_entity.type
_entity.pdbx_description
1 polymer ?
#
loop_
_entity_poly.entity_id
_entity_poly.type
_entity_poly.pdbx_seq_one_letter_code
_entity_poly.pdbx_strand_id
1 'polypeptide(L)'
;SDRLVRRAAHWQLTIPIIGHLTAMAALATYLLWPDTVLLHLGSLPVPTAMLWCAVYSFFSVWWVAPSYNLVTQLVPADRRGTAMALQTIVSTLLGIGVGPLLAGVLSDMLLPLAGQDSLRYALVLVSLPVLGAVYLLLRTSRQVIEGR
;
A
#
# COMPACT_ATOMS: atom_id res chain seq x y z
N SER A 1 -10.01 21.95 -3.40
CA SER A 1 -10.83 22.03 -2.18
C SER A 1 -11.50 20.68 -1.93
N ASP A 2 -10.97 19.89 -1.01
CA ASP A 2 -11.49 18.55 -0.68
C ASP A 2 -12.76 18.68 0.19
N ARG A 3 -13.91 18.30 -0.38
CA ARG A 3 -15.23 18.49 0.25
C ARG A 3 -15.48 17.49 1.39
N LEU A 4 -14.82 16.32 1.39
CA LEU A 4 -15.01 15.28 2.40
C LEU A 4 -14.29 15.65 3.70
N VAL A 5 -13.07 16.19 3.59
CA VAL A 5 -12.28 16.72 4.70
C VAL A 5 -12.99 17.87 5.40
N ARG A 6 -13.63 18.76 4.63
CA ARG A 6 -14.41 19.88 5.17
C ARG A 6 -15.60 19.42 6.02
N ARG A 7 -16.15 18.23 5.76
CA ARG A 7 -17.26 17.65 6.53
C ARG A 7 -16.76 16.90 7.77
N ALA A 8 -15.69 16.12 7.67
CA ALA A 8 -15.05 15.54 8.85
C ALA A 8 -13.58 15.18 8.62
N ALA A 9 -12.73 15.64 9.54
CA ALA A 9 -11.28 15.45 9.49
C ALA A 9 -10.86 13.97 9.51
N HIS A 10 -11.68 13.08 10.09
CA HIS A 10 -11.37 11.65 10.14
C HIS A 10 -11.28 11.00 8.76
N TRP A 11 -11.95 11.53 7.72
CA TRP A 11 -11.87 10.97 6.36
C TRP A 11 -10.45 11.02 5.77
N GLN A 12 -9.60 11.95 6.21
CA GLN A 12 -8.18 11.99 5.82
C GLN A 12 -7.42 10.74 6.30
N LEU A 13 -7.87 10.13 7.39
CA LEU A 13 -7.23 8.96 8.00
C LEU A 13 -7.96 7.66 7.64
N THR A 14 -9.29 7.69 7.50
CA THR A 14 -10.08 6.50 7.15
C THR A 14 -9.84 6.03 5.71
N ILE A 15 -9.70 6.94 4.74
CA ILE A 15 -9.43 6.60 3.34
C ILE A 15 -8.13 5.78 3.19
N PRO A 16 -6.98 6.20 3.73
CA PRO A 16 -5.76 5.40 3.63
C PRO A 16 -5.87 4.09 4.41
N ILE A 17 -6.58 4.02 5.54
CA ILE A 17 -6.77 2.76 6.28
C ILE A 17 -7.51 1.74 5.42
N ILE A 18 -8.64 2.14 4.83
CA ILE A 18 -9.44 1.26 3.96
C ILE A 18 -8.59 0.84 2.75
N GLY A 19 -7.93 1.80 2.10
CA GLY A 19 -7.08 1.53 0.94
C GLY A 19 -5.97 0.53 1.22
N HIS A 20 -5.24 0.67 2.33
CA HIS A 20 -4.17 -0.28 2.69
C HIS A 20 -4.72 -1.67 3.06
N LEU A 21 -5.84 -1.74 3.79
CA LEU A 21 -6.44 -3.04 4.14
C LEU A 21 -6.95 -3.79 2.91
N THR A 22 -7.66 -3.11 2.02
CA THR A 22 -8.17 -3.73 0.78
C THR A 22 -7.04 -4.06 -0.17
N ALA A 23 -6.06 -3.18 -0.35
CA ALA A 23 -4.88 -3.44 -1.18
C ALA A 23 -4.08 -4.64 -0.64
N MET A 24 -3.83 -4.71 0.66
CA MET A 24 -3.05 -5.81 1.26
C MET A 24 -3.79 -7.15 1.16
N ALA A 25 -5.10 -7.17 1.41
CA ALA A 25 -5.90 -8.38 1.21
C ALA A 25 -5.89 -8.82 -0.27
N ALA A 26 -6.04 -7.88 -1.21
CA ALA A 26 -6.00 -8.17 -2.64
C ALA A 26 -4.61 -8.64 -3.10
N LEU A 27 -3.53 -8.05 -2.56
CA LEU A 27 -2.15 -8.44 -2.86
C LEU A 27 -1.83 -9.84 -2.34
N ALA A 28 -2.19 -10.14 -1.08
CA ALA A 28 -2.02 -11.47 -0.51
C ALA A 28 -2.81 -12.52 -1.31
N THR A 29 -4.06 -12.19 -1.67
CA THR A 29 -4.89 -13.05 -2.50
C THR A 29 -4.26 -13.25 -3.88
N TYR A 30 -3.82 -12.19 -4.55
CA TYR A 30 -3.13 -12.25 -5.84
C TYR A 30 -1.89 -13.15 -5.80
N LEU A 31 -1.02 -12.96 -4.81
CA LEU A 31 0.23 -13.69 -4.70
C LEU A 31 0.04 -15.15 -4.32
N LEU A 32 -1.00 -15.49 -3.55
CA LEU A 32 -1.27 -16.85 -3.09
C LEU A 32 -2.31 -17.58 -3.95
N TRP A 33 -2.87 -16.92 -4.96
CA TRP A 33 -3.90 -17.50 -5.83
C TRP A 33 -3.31 -18.65 -6.68
N PRO A 34 -4.08 -19.72 -6.97
CA PRO A 34 -3.65 -20.75 -7.90
C PRO A 34 -3.53 -20.21 -9.33
N ASP A 35 -2.44 -20.54 -10.02
CA ASP A 35 -2.25 -20.22 -11.44
C ASP A 35 -3.14 -21.07 -12.37
N THR A 36 -3.72 -22.14 -11.83
CA THR A 36 -4.52 -23.12 -12.59
C THR A 36 -5.93 -22.65 -12.96
N VAL A 37 -6.44 -21.58 -12.31
CA VAL A 37 -7.81 -21.11 -12.52
C VAL A 37 -7.82 -19.99 -13.56
N LEU A 38 -8.25 -20.34 -14.77
CA LEU A 38 -8.29 -19.44 -15.93
C LEU A 38 -9.72 -18.95 -16.21
N LEU A 39 -9.88 -17.64 -16.29
CA LEU A 39 -11.06 -17.02 -16.88
C LEU A 39 -10.90 -16.98 -18.39
N HIS A 40 -11.93 -17.40 -19.11
CA HIS A 40 -11.91 -17.37 -20.56
C HIS A 40 -12.69 -16.14 -21.02
N LEU A 41 -11.98 -15.13 -21.52
CA LEU A 41 -12.56 -13.97 -22.20
C LEU A 41 -12.59 -14.27 -23.69
N GLY A 42 -13.65 -14.96 -24.13
CA GLY A 42 -13.71 -15.52 -25.49
C GLY A 42 -12.64 -16.60 -25.67
N SER A 43 -11.67 -16.38 -26.57
CA SER A 43 -10.56 -17.29 -26.83
C SER A 43 -9.31 -17.02 -26.00
N LEU A 44 -9.29 -15.98 -25.17
CA LEU A 44 -8.13 -15.59 -24.37
C LEU A 44 -8.23 -16.18 -22.95
N PRO A 45 -7.35 -17.12 -22.57
CA PRO A 45 -7.24 -17.55 -21.18
C PRO A 45 -6.52 -16.48 -20.36
N VAL A 46 -7.24 -15.88 -19.41
CA VAL A 46 -6.71 -14.88 -18.49
C VAL A 46 -6.67 -15.48 -17.07
N PRO A 47 -5.50 -15.52 -16.41
CA PRO A 47 -5.42 -15.96 -15.03
C PRO A 47 -6.33 -15.13 -14.13
N THR A 48 -7.18 -15.80 -13.33
CA THR A 48 -8.07 -15.15 -12.35
C THR A 48 -7.31 -14.24 -11.37
N ALA A 49 -6.06 -14.56 -11.09
CA ALA A 49 -5.14 -13.75 -10.28
C ALA A 49 -5.05 -12.28 -10.78
N MET A 50 -5.20 -12.03 -12.09
CA MET A 50 -5.17 -10.68 -12.66
C MET A 50 -6.31 -9.78 -12.18
N LEU A 51 -7.47 -10.35 -11.81
CA LEU A 51 -8.54 -9.56 -11.20
C LEU A 51 -8.12 -9.02 -9.84
N TRP A 52 -7.48 -9.84 -9.02
CA TRP A 52 -6.95 -9.42 -7.73
C TRP A 52 -5.81 -8.41 -7.88
N CYS A 53 -4.97 -8.58 -8.90
CA CYS A 53 -3.96 -7.58 -9.27
C CYS A 53 -4.58 -6.23 -9.64
N ALA A 54 -5.70 -6.22 -10.37
CA ALA A 54 -6.42 -5.00 -10.72
C ALA A 54 -7.01 -4.31 -9.47
N VAL A 55 -7.64 -5.09 -8.57
CA VAL A 55 -8.15 -4.58 -7.30
C VAL A 55 -7.03 -3.98 -6.46
N TYR A 56 -5.92 -4.71 -6.29
CA TYR A 56 -4.73 -4.21 -5.59
C TYR A 56 -4.25 -2.88 -6.20
N SER A 57 -4.06 -2.85 -7.53
CA SER A 57 -3.53 -1.66 -8.22
C SER A 57 -4.41 -0.43 -7.98
N PHE A 58 -5.73 -0.61 -8.02
CA PHE A 58 -6.69 0.49 -7.80
C PHE A 58 -6.62 1.06 -6.38
N PHE A 59 -6.54 0.22 -5.35
CA PHE A 59 -6.52 0.67 -3.95
C PHE A 59 -5.12 1.07 -3.45
N SER A 60 -4.05 0.60 -4.10
CA SER A 60 -2.66 0.83 -3.70
C SER A 60 -2.26 2.30 -3.60
N VAL A 61 -2.94 3.20 -4.30
CA VAL A 61 -2.61 4.64 -4.40
C VAL A 61 -3.46 5.53 -3.47
N TRP A 62 -4.41 4.96 -2.73
CA TRP A 62 -5.35 5.73 -1.91
C TRP A 62 -4.71 6.50 -0.75
N TRP A 63 -3.47 6.16 -0.40
CA TRP A 63 -2.71 6.85 0.64
C TRP A 63 -2.04 8.15 0.17
N VAL A 64 -1.85 8.34 -1.13
CA VAL A 64 -1.01 9.42 -1.67
C VAL A 64 -1.63 10.79 -1.36
N ALA A 65 -2.87 11.02 -1.79
CA ALA A 65 -3.51 12.32 -1.63
C ALA A 65 -3.67 12.77 -0.17
N PRO A 66 -4.16 11.92 0.77
CA PRO A 66 -4.25 12.30 2.18
C PRO A 66 -2.89 12.58 2.83
N SER A 67 -1.86 11.77 2.52
CA SER A 67 -0.52 11.95 3.09
C SER A 67 0.11 13.26 2.64
N TYR A 68 0.02 13.59 1.35
CA TYR A 68 0.53 14.85 0.79
C TYR A 68 -0.21 16.05 1.39
N ASN A 69 -1.53 15.94 1.58
CA ASN A 69 -2.32 17.00 2.19
C ASN A 69 -1.98 17.20 3.69
N LEU A 70 -1.70 16.14 4.44
CA LEU A 70 -1.30 16.24 5.85
C LEU A 70 0.07 16.92 6.00
N VAL A 71 1.07 16.54 5.19
CA VAL A 71 2.40 17.16 5.21
C VAL A 71 2.30 18.67 4.95
N THR A 72 1.50 19.09 3.97
CA THR A 72 1.35 20.52 3.65
C THR A 72 0.58 21.34 4.71
N GLN A 73 -0.21 20.68 5.55
CA GLN A 73 -0.88 21.32 6.69
C GLN A 73 0.04 21.48 7.91
N LEU A 74 1.01 20.57 8.08
CA LEU A 74 1.99 20.62 9.18
C LEU A 74 3.13 21.62 8.94
N VAL A 75 3.35 22.02 7.68
CA VAL A 75 4.49 22.84 7.27
C VAL A 75 4.02 24.24 6.81
N PRO A 76 4.72 25.32 7.25
CA PRO A 76 4.51 26.67 6.75
C PRO A 76 4.57 26.79 5.23
N ALA A 77 3.81 27.71 4.65
CA ALA A 77 3.61 27.81 3.20
C ALA A 77 4.92 27.97 2.39
N ASP A 78 5.91 28.68 2.94
CA ASP A 78 7.24 28.91 2.36
C ASP A 78 8.10 27.65 2.27
N ARG A 79 7.84 26.63 3.11
CA ARG A 79 8.63 25.39 3.19
C ARG A 79 7.95 24.17 2.59
N ARG A 80 6.73 24.31 2.07
CA ARG A 80 5.96 23.19 1.49
C ARG A 80 6.70 22.49 0.35
N GLY A 81 7.35 23.25 -0.55
CA GLY A 81 8.10 22.67 -1.66
C GLY A 81 9.18 21.70 -1.19
N THR A 82 9.99 22.12 -0.21
CA THR A 82 11.04 21.29 0.40
C THR A 82 10.47 20.08 1.13
N ALA A 83 9.39 20.26 1.89
CA ALA A 83 8.74 19.15 2.60
C ALA A 83 8.21 18.07 1.65
N MET A 84 7.59 18.48 0.54
CA MET A 84 7.09 17.55 -0.48
C MET A 84 8.21 16.86 -1.25
N ALA A 85 9.32 17.56 -1.51
CA ALA A 85 10.52 16.97 -2.10
C ALA A 85 11.12 15.88 -1.19
N LEU A 86 11.29 16.18 0.11
CA LEU A 86 11.77 15.21 1.09
C LEU A 86 10.84 14.01 1.22
N GLN A 87 9.53 14.23 1.31
CA GLN A 87 8.54 13.15 1.33
C GLN A 87 8.70 12.23 0.12
N THR A 88 8.84 12.81 -1.08
CA THR A 88 8.98 12.04 -2.32
C THR A 88 10.31 11.29 -2.34
N ILE A 89 11.42 11.94 -1.99
CA ILE A 89 12.75 11.30 -1.92
C ILE A 89 12.73 10.10 -0.98
N VAL A 90 12.20 10.26 0.23
CA VAL A 90 12.12 9.16 1.21
C VAL A 90 11.24 8.04 0.69
N SER A 91 10.08 8.37 0.09
CA SER A 91 9.14 7.37 -0.45
C SER A 91 9.75 6.58 -1.61
N THR A 92 10.45 7.25 -2.53
CA THR A 92 11.08 6.62 -3.68
C THR A 92 12.31 5.81 -3.26
N LEU A 93 13.17 6.35 -2.40
CA LEU A 93 14.40 5.68 -1.98
C LEU A 93 14.09 4.42 -1.15
N LEU A 94 13.19 4.52 -0.16
CA LEU A 94 12.82 3.38 0.67
C LEU A 94 11.87 2.42 -0.05
N GLY A 95 10.87 2.94 -0.76
CA GLY A 95 9.87 2.11 -1.45
C GLY A 95 10.44 1.43 -2.69
N ILE A 96 10.87 2.23 -3.66
CA ILE A 96 11.32 1.74 -4.97
C ILE A 96 12.78 1.26 -4.92
N GLY A 97 13.62 1.88 -4.10
CA GLY A 97 15.02 1.47 -3.93
C GLY A 97 15.19 0.25 -3.02
N VAL A 98 14.85 0.40 -1.73
CA VAL A 98 15.10 -0.64 -0.73
C VAL A 98 14.12 -1.82 -0.86
N GLY A 99 12.86 -1.58 -1.24
CA GLY A 99 11.83 -2.62 -1.35
C GLY A 99 12.23 -3.84 -2.21
N PRO A 100 12.60 -3.66 -3.49
CA PRO A 100 13.01 -4.77 -4.36
C PRO A 100 14.28 -5.49 -3.88
N LEU A 101 15.24 -4.76 -3.29
CA LEU A 101 16.45 -5.36 -2.73
C LEU A 101 16.11 -6.29 -1.56
N LEU A 102 15.26 -5.85 -0.64
CA LEU A 102 14.79 -6.69 0.46
C LEU A 102 14.00 -7.89 -0.05
N ALA A 103 13.14 -7.70 -1.04
CA ALA A 103 12.39 -8.80 -1.65
C ALA A 103 13.31 -9.85 -2.29
N GLY A 104 14.36 -9.41 -3.00
CA GLY A 104 15.36 -10.30 -3.58
C GLY A 104 16.13 -11.09 -2.53
N VAL A 105 16.70 -10.40 -1.53
CA VAL A 105 17.44 -11.06 -0.43
C VAL A 105 16.57 -12.06 0.32
N LEU A 106 15.32 -11.69 0.64
CA LEU A 106 14.40 -12.61 1.30
C LEU A 106 14.02 -13.79 0.39
N SER A 107 13.85 -13.56 -0.92
CA SER A 107 13.59 -14.65 -1.88
C SER A 107 14.74 -15.66 -1.91
N ASP A 108 15.98 -15.18 -1.94
CA ASP A 108 17.17 -16.04 -1.93
C ASP A 108 17.27 -16.85 -0.63
N MET A 109 16.93 -16.23 0.51
CA MET A 109 16.87 -16.92 1.81
C MET A 109 15.74 -17.96 1.90
N LEU A 110 14.62 -17.72 1.22
CA LEU A 110 13.48 -18.65 1.20
C LEU A 110 13.63 -19.74 0.14
N LEU A 111 14.58 -19.63 -0.79
CA LEU A 111 14.79 -20.59 -1.88
C LEU A 111 14.93 -22.05 -1.39
N PRO A 112 15.67 -22.36 -0.29
CA PRO A 112 15.79 -23.74 0.21
C PRO A 112 14.49 -24.32 0.76
N LEU A 113 13.55 -23.46 1.19
CA LEU A 113 12.30 -23.87 1.85
C LEU A 113 11.12 -23.89 0.87
N ALA A 114 11.06 -22.93 -0.04
CA ALA A 114 9.90 -22.67 -0.90
C ALA A 114 10.17 -22.84 -2.40
N GLY A 115 11.42 -23.07 -2.82
CA GLY A 115 11.77 -23.31 -4.21
C GLY A 115 11.22 -22.24 -5.16
N GLN A 116 10.38 -22.65 -6.12
CA GLN A 116 9.79 -21.76 -7.13
C GLN A 116 8.83 -20.71 -6.55
N ASP A 117 8.24 -20.96 -5.37
CA ASP A 117 7.32 -20.03 -4.72
C ASP A 117 8.03 -19.05 -3.76
N SER A 118 9.36 -19.14 -3.63
CA SER A 118 10.18 -18.30 -2.73
C SER A 118 9.93 -16.81 -2.92
N LEU A 119 9.90 -16.33 -4.18
CA LEU A 119 9.65 -14.93 -4.49
C LEU A 119 8.25 -14.48 -4.07
N ARG A 120 7.23 -15.35 -4.26
CA ARG A 120 5.84 -15.03 -3.89
C ARG A 120 5.74 -14.81 -2.38
N TYR A 121 6.36 -15.69 -1.59
CA TYR A 121 6.38 -15.56 -0.14
C TYR A 121 7.23 -14.36 0.33
N ALA A 122 8.36 -14.10 -0.32
CA ALA A 122 9.18 -12.93 -0.03
C ALA A 122 8.39 -11.61 -0.23
N LEU A 123 7.62 -11.49 -1.30
CA LEU A 123 6.77 -10.32 -1.56
C LEU A 123 5.66 -10.15 -0.51
N VAL A 124 5.07 -11.26 -0.03
CA VAL A 124 4.12 -11.21 1.10
C VAL A 124 4.81 -10.71 2.37
N LEU A 125 6.00 -11.22 2.69
CA LEU A 125 6.76 -10.81 3.88
C LEU A 125 7.16 -9.33 3.85
N VAL A 126 7.66 -8.84 2.70
CA VAL A 126 8.02 -7.42 2.53
C VAL A 126 6.81 -6.49 2.62
N SER A 127 5.60 -7.01 2.39
CA SER A 127 4.35 -6.24 2.49
C SER A 127 3.81 -6.14 3.92
N LEU A 128 4.26 -6.98 4.86
CA LEU A 128 3.78 -6.97 6.26
C LEU A 128 3.92 -5.64 7.02
N PRO A 129 4.95 -4.80 6.80
CA PRO A 129 5.05 -3.49 7.45
C PRO A 129 3.83 -2.58 7.22
N VAL A 130 3.04 -2.83 6.17
CA VAL A 130 1.75 -2.13 5.94
C VAL A 130 0.79 -2.31 7.11
N LEU A 131 0.78 -3.45 7.79
CA LEU A 131 -0.02 -3.67 9.01
C LEU A 131 0.37 -2.69 10.12
N GLY A 132 1.68 -2.43 10.28
CA GLY A 132 2.18 -1.44 11.22
C GLY A 132 1.71 -0.03 10.87
N ALA A 133 1.75 0.34 9.59
CA ALA A 133 1.23 1.62 9.12
C ALA A 133 -0.28 1.76 9.38
N VAL A 134 -1.07 0.72 9.11
CA VAL A 134 -2.51 0.69 9.41
C VAL A 134 -2.76 0.84 10.90
N TYR A 135 -2.00 0.14 11.75
CA TYR A 135 -2.11 0.28 13.21
C TYR A 135 -1.84 1.71 13.69
N LEU A 136 -0.78 2.35 13.17
CA LEU A 136 -0.46 3.74 13.49
C LEU A 136 -1.57 4.70 13.04
N LEU A 137 -2.10 4.51 11.82
CA LEU A 137 -3.21 5.31 11.31
C LEU A 137 -4.49 5.13 12.14
N LEU A 138 -4.80 3.90 12.56
CA LEU A 138 -5.94 3.63 13.44
C LEU A 138 -5.78 4.30 14.80
N ARG A 139 -4.58 4.25 15.40
CA ARG A 139 -4.29 4.94 16.66
C ARG A 139 -4.50 6.44 16.52
N THR A 140 -3.93 7.05 15.47
CA THR A 140 -4.09 8.49 15.20
C THR A 140 -5.54 8.86 14.93
N SER A 141 -6.28 8.02 14.19
CA SER A 141 -7.70 8.24 13.90
C SER A 141 -8.55 8.25 15.17
N ARG A 142 -8.27 7.34 16.12
CA ARG A 142 -8.96 7.33 17.43
C ARG A 142 -8.68 8.61 18.22
N GLN A 143 -7.43 9.06 18.27
CA GLN A 143 -7.06 10.30 18.98
C GLN A 143 -7.76 11.54 18.40
N VAL A 144 -7.90 11.63 17.08
CA VAL A 144 -8.59 12.75 16.42
C VAL A 144 -10.10 12.74 16.68
N ILE A 145 -10.70 11.57 16.90
CA ILE A 145 -12.12 11.41 17.21
C ILE A 145 -12.40 11.68 18.69
N GLU A 146 -11.57 11.16 19.60
CA GLU A 146 -11.71 11.30 21.06
C GLU A 146 -11.33 12.69 21.58
N GLY A 147 -10.45 13.43 20.87
CA GLY A 147 -10.05 14.79 21.22
C GLY A 147 -11.05 15.88 20.83
N ARG A 148 -12.27 15.53 20.42
CA ARG A 148 -13.39 16.43 20.11
C ARG A 148 -14.52 16.24 21.11
#